data_AF-A0A2N1UJV8-F1
#
_entry.id   AF-A0A2N1UJV8-F1
#
_cell.length_a   1.000
_cell.length_b   1.000
_cell.length_c   1.000
_cell.angle_alpha   90.00
_cell.angle_beta   90.00
_cell.angle_gamma   90.00
#
_symmetry.space_group_name_H-M   'P 1'
#
loop_
_entity.id
_entity.type
_entity.pdbx_description
1 polymer ?
#
loop_
_entity_poly.entity_id
_entity_poly.type
_entity_poly.pdbx_seq_one_letter_code
_entity_poly.pdbx_strand_id
1 'polypeptide(L)'
;MLRAITILSLLLMLFSCKWKTDEKPVVREKESPVISSLSESGLPCFKCHTYQKFSLDEAGKFSHAKHISFGTHCNQCHIIKPHKEAALNKDVCNRCHKLTNFTFAGAGMPVIFSHQNHAKKYSCSECHPKHFNMKKGASKITMNLMYKGNFCGSCHNSRKAFASTDCTKCHKMTAFKKELSYPSSGLNPAVFSHEFHTAMFECNNCHAAVFKFKKGGSGMKMDDIYQGKFCGSCHNGQIAFGSTECQKCHK
;
A
#
# COMPACT_ATOMS: atom_id res chain seq x y z
N MET A 1 1.04 80.63 25.23
CA MET A 1 0.84 80.90 23.80
C MET A 1 1.13 79.59 23.04
N LEU A 2 0.07 78.84 22.70
CA LEU A 2 -0.37 78.48 21.33
C LEU A 2 0.58 77.47 20.62
N ARG A 3 0.34 76.14 20.67
CA ARG A 3 -0.52 75.25 19.83
C ARG A 3 -0.20 75.19 18.32
N ALA A 4 0.21 74.00 17.84
CA ALA A 4 -0.24 73.27 16.62
C ALA A 4 0.74 72.07 16.36
N ILE A 5 0.45 70.77 16.54
CA ILE A 5 -0.53 69.83 15.94
C ILE A 5 -0.04 69.19 14.61
N THR A 6 0.36 67.90 14.71
CA THR A 6 0.20 66.77 13.74
C THR A 6 1.13 66.75 12.50
N ILE A 7 1.53 65.63 11.85
CA ILE A 7 0.93 64.30 11.60
C ILE A 7 2.03 63.23 11.46
N LEU A 8 1.74 62.06 12.03
CA LEU A 8 2.33 60.73 11.87
C LEU A 8 2.70 60.36 10.41
N SER A 9 3.98 60.18 10.10
CA SER A 9 4.45 59.54 8.85
C SER A 9 5.17 58.23 9.17
N LEU A 10 4.37 57.17 9.33
CA LEU A 10 4.82 55.79 9.35
C LEU A 10 4.96 55.32 7.89
N LEU A 11 6.13 55.49 7.28
CA LEU A 11 6.39 55.08 5.89
C LEU A 11 7.54 54.05 5.83
N LEU A 12 7.14 52.80 5.61
CA LEU A 12 7.83 51.74 4.86
C LEU A 12 9.31 51.46 5.20
N MET A 13 9.53 50.59 6.20
CA MET A 13 10.66 49.65 6.12
C MET A 13 10.30 48.53 5.16
N LEU A 14 10.77 48.64 3.91
CA LEU A 14 10.73 47.60 2.89
C LEU A 14 11.63 46.43 3.33
N PHE A 15 11.06 45.48 4.08
CA PHE A 15 11.60 44.13 4.20
C PHE A 15 11.62 43.49 2.81
N SER A 16 12.77 43.58 2.14
CA SER A 16 13.07 42.81 0.93
C SER A 16 13.29 41.34 1.31
N CYS A 17 12.22 40.64 1.66
CA CYS A 17 12.21 39.17 1.64
C CYS A 17 12.25 38.72 0.18
N LYS A 18 13.44 38.43 -0.34
CA LYS A 18 13.60 37.68 -1.59
C LYS A 18 13.09 36.25 -1.36
N TRP A 19 11.78 36.06 -1.55
CA TRP A 19 11.19 34.73 -1.63
C TRP A 19 11.63 34.12 -2.96
N LYS A 20 12.55 33.15 -2.89
CA LYS A 20 12.89 32.33 -4.05
C LYS A 20 11.73 31.37 -4.27
N THR A 21 10.90 31.65 -5.27
CA THR A 21 9.89 30.68 -5.72
C THR A 21 10.64 29.55 -6.40
N ASP A 22 10.68 28.39 -5.75
CA ASP A 22 11.03 27.13 -6.42
C ASP A 22 9.88 26.79 -7.39
N GLU A 23 9.87 27.45 -8.54
CA GLU A 23 9.07 27.02 -9.68
C GLU A 23 9.62 25.67 -10.12
N LYS A 24 8.95 24.59 -9.69
CA LYS A 24 9.07 23.29 -10.34
C LYS A 24 8.79 23.51 -11.83
N PRO A 25 9.59 22.94 -12.74
CA PRO A 25 9.36 23.10 -14.17
C PRO A 25 7.93 22.67 -14.49
N VAL A 26 7.14 23.59 -15.04
CA VAL A 26 5.83 23.30 -15.59
C VAL A 26 6.07 22.32 -16.75
N VAL A 27 5.83 21.03 -16.48
CA VAL A 27 5.74 20.03 -17.54
C VAL A 27 4.59 20.48 -18.42
N ARG A 28 4.89 21.01 -19.62
CA ARG A 28 3.86 21.31 -20.60
C ARG A 28 3.15 20.01 -20.96
N GLU A 29 1.92 19.88 -20.46
CA GLU A 29 0.99 18.81 -20.82
C GLU A 29 0.84 18.81 -22.34
N LYS A 30 1.30 17.75 -23.00
CA LYS A 30 1.03 17.55 -24.44
C LYS A 30 -0.35 16.94 -24.56
N GLU A 31 -1.31 17.74 -25.03
CA GLU A 31 -2.63 17.27 -25.42
C GLU A 31 -2.50 16.20 -26.51
N SER A 32 -3.21 15.08 -26.37
CA SER A 32 -3.20 14.03 -27.39
C SER A 32 -3.97 14.49 -28.65
N PRO A 33 -3.44 14.32 -29.87
CA PRO A 33 -4.11 14.76 -31.10
C PRO A 33 -5.43 14.04 -31.38
N VAL A 34 -5.67 12.86 -30.79
CA VAL A 34 -6.95 12.13 -30.84
C VAL A 34 -8.03 12.81 -29.98
N ILE A 35 -7.59 13.60 -29.00
CA ILE A 35 -8.43 14.29 -28.03
C ILE A 35 -8.73 15.72 -28.51
N SER A 36 -7.81 16.43 -29.15
CA SER A 36 -8.14 17.77 -29.69
C SER A 36 -9.31 17.76 -30.69
N SER A 37 -9.51 16.66 -31.44
CA SER A 37 -10.66 16.52 -32.37
C SER A 37 -12.00 16.22 -31.69
N LEU A 38 -12.00 15.83 -30.41
CA LEU A 38 -13.22 15.52 -29.66
C LEU A 38 -13.84 16.75 -28.98
N SER A 39 -13.10 17.83 -28.77
CA SER A 39 -13.67 19.11 -28.31
C SER A 39 -14.63 19.70 -29.36
N GLU A 40 -14.37 19.43 -30.65
CA GLU A 40 -15.21 19.84 -31.79
C GLU A 40 -16.34 18.83 -32.10
N SER A 41 -16.31 17.63 -31.51
CA SER A 41 -17.21 16.52 -31.85
C SER A 41 -18.69 16.74 -31.50
N GLY A 42 -19.03 17.84 -30.80
CA GLY A 42 -20.41 18.17 -30.46
C GLY A 42 -21.11 17.16 -29.55
N LEU A 43 -20.35 16.30 -28.87
CA LEU A 43 -20.92 15.25 -28.03
C LEU A 43 -21.80 15.86 -26.92
N PRO A 44 -23.05 15.38 -26.75
CA PRO A 44 -23.99 15.95 -25.78
C PRO A 44 -23.49 16.00 -24.34
N CYS A 45 -22.57 15.09 -23.98
CA CYS A 45 -21.96 15.03 -22.65
C CYS A 45 -21.17 16.32 -22.31
N PHE A 46 -20.46 16.89 -23.28
CA PHE A 46 -19.62 18.08 -23.06
C PHE A 46 -20.40 19.39 -23.04
N LYS A 47 -21.72 19.35 -23.30
CA LYS A 47 -22.60 20.49 -23.03
C LYS A 47 -22.71 20.80 -21.54
N CYS A 48 -22.55 19.78 -20.69
CA CYS A 48 -22.67 19.91 -19.24
C CYS A 48 -21.37 19.54 -18.48
N HIS A 49 -20.41 18.86 -19.13
CA HIS A 49 -19.16 18.42 -18.51
C HIS A 49 -17.93 19.03 -19.22
N THR A 50 -16.93 19.48 -18.46
CA THR A 50 -15.75 20.15 -19.01
C THR A 50 -14.80 19.17 -19.70
N TYR A 51 -14.39 19.50 -20.92
CA TYR A 51 -13.50 18.68 -21.76
C TYR A 51 -12.12 18.44 -21.13
N GLN A 52 -11.56 19.49 -20.53
CA GLN A 52 -10.18 19.53 -20.01
C GLN A 52 -9.87 18.43 -18.97
N LYS A 53 -10.86 17.96 -18.21
CA LYS A 53 -10.65 16.85 -17.25
C LYS A 53 -10.45 15.49 -17.93
N PHE A 54 -10.85 15.36 -19.19
CA PHE A 54 -10.76 14.14 -19.99
C PHE A 54 -9.48 14.10 -20.84
N SER A 55 -8.97 15.26 -21.26
CA SER A 55 -7.85 15.42 -22.19
C SER A 55 -6.47 15.10 -21.63
N LEU A 56 -6.34 15.10 -20.31
CA LEU A 56 -5.04 15.09 -19.64
C LEU A 56 -4.54 13.66 -19.45
N ASP A 57 -3.62 13.26 -20.31
CA ASP A 57 -2.83 12.05 -20.13
C ASP A 57 -1.63 12.36 -19.21
N GLU A 58 -1.84 12.18 -17.91
CA GLU A 58 -0.77 12.29 -16.91
C GLU A 58 -0.27 10.90 -16.49
N ALA A 59 1.04 10.77 -16.30
CA ALA A 59 1.65 9.53 -15.82
C ALA A 59 1.05 9.11 -14.48
N GLY A 60 0.49 7.89 -14.44
CA GLY A 60 -0.18 7.35 -13.26
C GLY A 60 -1.69 7.59 -13.24
N LYS A 61 -2.25 8.55 -13.99
CA LYS A 61 -3.70 8.72 -14.11
C LYS A 61 -4.29 7.84 -15.21
N PHE A 62 -5.61 7.65 -15.17
CA PHE A 62 -6.33 6.92 -16.22
C PHE A 62 -6.31 7.74 -17.52
N SER A 63 -5.75 7.17 -18.59
CA SER A 63 -5.65 7.82 -19.90
C SER A 63 -6.89 7.55 -20.74
N HIS A 64 -7.74 8.55 -20.99
CA HIS A 64 -8.87 8.38 -21.91
C HIS A 64 -8.37 8.14 -23.34
N ALA A 65 -7.34 8.87 -23.78
CA ALA A 65 -6.82 8.80 -25.15
C ALA A 65 -6.38 7.38 -25.52
N LYS A 66 -5.67 6.71 -24.61
CA LYS A 66 -5.20 5.34 -24.83
C LYS A 66 -6.34 4.32 -24.86
N HIS A 67 -7.44 4.54 -24.14
CA HIS A 67 -8.55 3.58 -24.14
C HIS A 67 -9.45 3.77 -25.36
N ILE A 68 -9.74 5.02 -25.73
CA ILE A 68 -10.53 5.31 -26.94
C ILE A 68 -9.79 4.90 -28.22
N SER A 69 -8.45 4.91 -28.24
CA SER A 69 -7.67 4.44 -29.40
C SER A 69 -7.87 2.96 -29.70
N PHE A 70 -8.40 2.17 -28.77
CA PHE A 70 -8.79 0.77 -29.00
C PHE A 70 -10.23 0.64 -29.54
N GLY A 71 -10.86 1.74 -29.97
CA GLY A 71 -12.22 1.75 -30.50
C GLY A 71 -13.31 1.66 -29.43
N THR A 72 -12.98 1.96 -28.16
CA THR A 72 -13.99 2.01 -27.09
C THR A 72 -14.68 3.37 -27.05
N HIS A 73 -15.99 3.37 -26.85
CA HIS A 73 -16.80 4.58 -26.80
C HIS A 73 -17.22 4.93 -25.36
N CYS A 74 -17.48 6.22 -25.09
CA CYS A 74 -17.75 6.73 -23.75
C CYS A 74 -18.92 6.01 -23.06
N ASN A 75 -20.02 5.77 -23.78
CA ASN A 75 -21.22 5.10 -23.24
C ASN A 75 -21.05 3.61 -22.94
N GLN A 76 -19.98 2.98 -23.44
CA GLN A 76 -19.66 1.59 -23.09
C GLN A 76 -19.03 1.55 -21.70
N CYS A 77 -18.21 2.55 -21.38
CA CYS A 77 -17.48 2.65 -20.12
C CYS A 77 -18.26 3.38 -19.03
N HIS A 78 -19.05 4.40 -19.38
CA HIS A 78 -19.80 5.22 -18.45
C HIS A 78 -21.30 4.93 -18.51
N ILE A 79 -21.85 4.50 -17.38
CA ILE A 79 -23.28 4.38 -17.13
C ILE A 79 -23.78 5.75 -16.70
N ILE A 80 -24.29 6.52 -17.65
CA ILE A 80 -24.75 7.89 -17.44
C ILE A 80 -26.21 7.84 -16.98
N LYS A 81 -26.47 8.38 -15.79
CA LYS A 81 -27.83 8.63 -15.28
C LYS A 81 -28.00 10.14 -15.08
N PRO A 82 -29.17 10.72 -15.42
CA PRO A 82 -29.39 12.15 -15.22
C PRO A 82 -29.11 12.59 -13.78
N HIS A 83 -28.35 13.68 -13.62
CA HIS A 83 -27.99 14.30 -12.33
C HIS A 83 -27.32 13.36 -11.31
N LYS A 84 -26.69 12.28 -11.77
CA LYS A 84 -25.87 11.38 -10.94
C LYS A 84 -24.47 11.31 -11.51
N GLU A 85 -23.51 11.03 -10.63
CA GLU A 85 -22.13 10.78 -11.06
C GLU A 85 -22.10 9.59 -12.04
N ALA A 86 -21.32 9.75 -13.11
CA ALA A 86 -21.16 8.72 -14.12
C ALA A 86 -20.49 7.49 -13.51
N ALA A 87 -21.25 6.41 -13.34
CA ALA A 87 -20.71 5.16 -12.82
C ALA A 87 -19.93 4.43 -13.93
N LEU A 88 -18.90 3.67 -13.56
CA LEU A 88 -18.12 2.88 -14.52
C LEU A 88 -18.70 1.49 -14.71
N ASN A 89 -18.84 1.07 -15.98
CA ASN A 89 -19.10 -0.31 -16.36
C ASN A 89 -17.82 -1.14 -16.27
N LYS A 90 -17.65 -1.83 -15.13
CA LYS A 90 -16.44 -2.61 -14.81
C LYS A 90 -16.26 -3.84 -15.71
N ASP A 91 -17.33 -4.31 -16.36
CA ASP A 91 -17.26 -5.47 -17.25
C ASP A 91 -16.51 -5.15 -18.54
N VAL A 92 -16.64 -3.92 -19.05
CA VAL A 92 -15.85 -3.47 -20.21
C VAL A 92 -14.36 -3.54 -19.90
N CYS A 93 -13.96 -3.10 -18.71
CA CYS A 93 -12.57 -3.20 -18.26
C CYS A 93 -12.11 -4.66 -18.12
N ASN A 94 -12.98 -5.53 -17.59
CA ASN A 94 -12.67 -6.95 -17.37
C ASN A 94 -12.31 -7.71 -18.65
N ARG A 95 -12.92 -7.34 -19.79
CA ARG A 95 -12.64 -7.97 -21.09
C ARG A 95 -11.17 -7.85 -21.50
N CYS A 96 -10.47 -6.79 -21.07
CA CYS A 96 -9.06 -6.57 -21.38
C CYS A 96 -8.14 -6.78 -20.17
N HIS A 97 -8.53 -6.31 -18.98
CA HIS A 97 -7.66 -6.25 -17.80
C HIS A 97 -7.74 -7.46 -16.87
N LYS A 98 -8.66 -8.40 -17.08
CA LYS A 98 -8.82 -9.62 -16.26
C LYS A 98 -8.70 -9.32 -14.75
N LEU A 99 -9.69 -8.65 -14.15
CA LEU A 99 -9.71 -8.33 -12.72
C LEU A 99 -9.94 -9.62 -11.89
N THR A 100 -8.90 -10.44 -11.78
CA THR A 100 -8.95 -11.77 -11.15
C THR A 100 -8.49 -11.73 -9.70
N ASN A 101 -8.43 -12.90 -9.09
CA ASN A 101 -7.76 -13.08 -7.81
C ASN A 101 -6.24 -13.10 -8.02
N PHE A 102 -5.53 -12.33 -7.21
CA PHE A 102 -4.08 -12.25 -7.23
C PHE A 102 -3.53 -13.01 -6.03
N THR A 103 -2.62 -13.93 -6.28
CA THR A 103 -1.86 -14.60 -5.23
C THR A 103 -0.52 -13.92 -5.04
N PHE A 104 -0.27 -13.42 -3.83
CA PHE A 104 1.04 -12.94 -3.40
C PHE A 104 1.76 -14.09 -2.70
N ALA A 105 2.70 -14.74 -3.39
CA ALA A 105 3.44 -15.89 -2.85
C ALA A 105 4.66 -15.49 -1.99
N GLY A 106 4.66 -14.28 -1.42
CA GLY A 106 5.80 -13.76 -0.65
C GLY A 106 6.04 -14.52 0.65
N ALA A 107 7.31 -14.84 0.93
CA ALA A 107 7.80 -15.33 2.22
C ALA A 107 7.12 -16.62 2.78
N GLY A 108 6.57 -17.49 1.94
CA GLY A 108 6.01 -18.77 2.42
C GLY A 108 4.64 -18.68 3.09
N MET A 109 4.01 -17.50 3.10
CA MET A 109 2.67 -17.27 3.62
C MET A 109 1.79 -16.61 2.55
N PRO A 110 1.26 -17.38 1.59
CA PRO A 110 0.56 -16.83 0.45
C PRO A 110 -0.71 -16.08 0.87
N VAL A 111 -0.92 -14.92 0.25
CA VAL A 111 -2.15 -14.11 0.40
C VAL A 111 -2.91 -14.15 -0.92
N ILE A 112 -4.23 -14.32 -0.84
CA ILE A 112 -5.11 -14.22 -2.00
C ILE A 112 -5.90 -12.92 -1.89
N PHE A 113 -5.71 -12.02 -2.85
CA PHE A 113 -6.49 -10.78 -2.97
C PHE A 113 -7.52 -10.92 -4.08
N SER A 114 -8.79 -10.64 -3.78
CA SER A 114 -9.85 -10.65 -4.80
C SER A 114 -10.16 -9.24 -5.30
N HIS A 115 -9.78 -8.93 -6.55
CA HIS A 115 -10.18 -7.66 -7.16
C HIS A 115 -11.70 -7.56 -7.29
N GLN A 116 -12.38 -8.64 -7.65
CA GLN A 116 -13.84 -8.65 -7.84
C GLN A 116 -14.58 -8.21 -6.57
N ASN A 117 -14.18 -8.70 -5.40
CA ASN A 117 -14.83 -8.34 -4.15
C ASN A 117 -14.59 -6.88 -3.76
N HIS A 118 -13.39 -6.35 -4.02
CA HIS A 118 -13.08 -4.94 -3.73
C HIS A 118 -13.73 -4.01 -4.76
N ALA A 119 -13.67 -4.37 -6.03
CA ALA A 119 -14.26 -3.61 -7.13
C ALA A 119 -15.79 -3.60 -7.09
N LYS A 120 -16.48 -4.41 -6.28
CA LYS A 120 -17.92 -4.24 -6.04
C LYS A 120 -18.24 -3.00 -5.21
N LYS A 121 -17.37 -2.64 -4.27
CA LYS A 121 -17.60 -1.55 -3.29
C LYS A 121 -16.81 -0.28 -3.60
N TYR A 122 -15.64 -0.43 -4.21
CA TYR A 122 -14.72 0.68 -4.48
C TYR A 122 -14.53 0.91 -5.98
N SER A 123 -14.22 2.15 -6.32
CA SER A 123 -13.84 2.60 -7.66
C SER A 123 -12.36 2.34 -7.94
N CYS A 124 -11.98 2.30 -9.22
CA CYS A 124 -10.61 2.03 -9.62
C CYS A 124 -9.63 3.10 -9.09
N SER A 125 -10.05 4.37 -9.10
CA SER A 125 -9.26 5.52 -8.70
C SER A 125 -8.97 5.60 -7.19
N GLU A 126 -9.79 4.96 -6.36
CA GLU A 126 -9.54 4.87 -4.93
C GLU A 126 -8.30 4.03 -4.61
N CYS A 127 -7.95 3.08 -5.49
CA CYS A 127 -6.76 2.24 -5.34
C CYS A 127 -5.64 2.65 -6.30
N HIS A 128 -5.96 2.99 -7.55
CA HIS A 128 -5.00 3.21 -8.62
C HIS A 128 -4.91 4.68 -9.04
N PRO A 129 -3.70 5.23 -9.23
CA PRO A 129 -2.39 4.61 -8.96
C PRO A 129 -1.99 4.72 -7.48
N LYS A 130 -2.78 5.47 -6.68
CA LYS A 130 -2.40 6.03 -5.39
C LYS A 130 -1.80 5.01 -4.43
N HIS A 131 -2.46 3.87 -4.29
CA HIS A 131 -2.02 2.79 -3.40
C HIS A 131 -1.36 1.66 -4.17
N PHE A 132 -1.84 1.38 -5.39
CA PHE A 132 -1.34 0.29 -6.21
C PHE A 132 -1.15 0.75 -7.64
N ASN A 133 -0.02 0.38 -8.23
CA ASN A 133 0.18 0.52 -9.66
C ASN A 133 -0.62 -0.54 -10.42
N MET A 134 -1.14 -0.19 -11.60
CA MET A 134 -1.84 -1.14 -12.48
C MET A 134 -0.93 -2.26 -12.99
N LYS A 135 0.39 -2.03 -13.04
CA LYS A 135 1.38 -3.05 -13.40
C LYS A 135 1.57 -4.03 -12.23
N LYS A 136 1.22 -5.29 -12.46
CA LYS A 136 1.42 -6.39 -11.51
C LYS A 136 2.89 -6.46 -11.05
N GLY A 137 3.11 -6.58 -9.74
CA GLY A 137 4.44 -6.73 -9.15
C GLY A 137 5.27 -5.44 -9.10
N ALA A 138 4.77 -4.31 -9.58
CA ALA A 138 5.51 -3.04 -9.55
C ALA A 138 5.66 -2.45 -8.13
N SER A 139 4.85 -2.91 -7.17
CA SER A 139 4.84 -2.38 -5.80
C SER A 139 5.33 -3.45 -4.83
N LYS A 140 6.37 -3.13 -4.04
CA LYS A 140 6.88 -3.99 -2.97
C LYS A 140 6.04 -3.80 -1.71
N ILE A 141 5.12 -4.72 -1.47
CA ILE A 141 4.21 -4.68 -0.31
C ILE A 141 4.86 -5.47 0.84
N THR A 142 4.91 -4.87 2.03
CA THR A 142 5.42 -5.51 3.25
C THR A 142 4.49 -5.23 4.42
N MET A 143 4.45 -6.12 5.42
CA MET A 143 3.66 -5.90 6.64
C MET A 143 4.03 -4.59 7.34
N ASN A 144 5.32 -4.25 7.42
CA ASN A 144 5.77 -2.99 8.02
C ASN A 144 5.17 -1.76 7.30
N LEU A 145 5.13 -1.76 5.97
CA LEU A 145 4.48 -0.68 5.22
C LEU A 145 2.97 -0.63 5.47
N MET A 146 2.32 -1.79 5.62
CA MET A 146 0.89 -1.86 5.94
C MET A 146 0.56 -1.36 7.34
N TYR A 147 1.38 -1.68 8.35
CA TYR A 147 1.22 -1.11 9.70
C TYR A 147 1.39 0.40 9.72
N LYS A 148 2.18 0.96 8.79
CA LYS A 148 2.31 2.41 8.55
C LYS A 148 1.18 3.01 7.71
N GLY A 149 0.12 2.25 7.41
CA GLY A 149 -1.04 2.73 6.66
C GLY A 149 -0.88 2.74 5.14
N ASN A 150 0.13 2.05 4.58
CA ASN A 150 0.31 1.95 3.12
C ASN A 150 -0.35 0.69 2.56
N PHE A 151 -0.58 0.66 1.24
CA PHE A 151 -1.16 -0.48 0.53
C PHE A 151 -2.46 -0.97 1.18
N CYS A 152 -2.54 -2.24 1.56
CA CYS A 152 -3.73 -2.80 2.22
C CYS A 152 -4.02 -2.09 3.55
N GLY A 153 -2.99 -1.62 4.26
CA GLY A 153 -3.12 -0.93 5.54
C GLY A 153 -3.74 0.46 5.46
N SER A 154 -3.89 1.06 4.27
CA SER A 154 -4.62 2.33 4.14
C SER A 154 -6.12 2.19 4.45
N CYS A 155 -6.64 0.96 4.33
CA CYS A 155 -8.01 0.60 4.64
C CYS A 155 -8.10 -0.45 5.76
N HIS A 156 -7.24 -1.47 5.77
CA HIS A 156 -7.20 -2.51 6.81
C HIS A 156 -6.46 -2.01 8.06
N ASN A 157 -7.10 -1.11 8.80
CA ASN A 157 -6.53 -0.35 9.92
C ASN A 157 -7.47 -0.22 11.12
N SER A 158 -8.41 -1.16 11.26
CA SER A 158 -9.43 -1.19 12.31
C SER A 158 -10.43 -0.02 12.29
N ARG A 159 -10.32 0.90 11.33
CA ARG A 159 -11.24 2.02 11.16
C ARG A 159 -12.09 1.88 9.91
N LYS A 160 -11.46 1.64 8.75
CA LYS A 160 -12.20 1.47 7.47
C LYS A 160 -12.55 0.02 7.16
N ALA A 161 -11.70 -0.91 7.57
CA ALA A 161 -11.88 -2.35 7.46
C ALA A 161 -11.19 -3.04 8.64
N PHE A 162 -11.26 -4.38 8.69
CA PHE A 162 -10.59 -5.19 9.71
C PHE A 162 -9.08 -4.86 9.83
N ALA A 163 -8.49 -5.16 10.98
CA ALA A 163 -7.12 -4.76 11.29
C ALA A 163 -6.10 -5.49 10.41
N SER A 164 -5.04 -4.80 9.98
CA SER A 164 -3.90 -5.46 9.31
C SER A 164 -3.12 -6.39 10.25
N THR A 165 -3.39 -6.34 11.56
CA THR A 165 -2.89 -7.29 12.56
C THR A 165 -3.69 -8.60 12.60
N ASP A 166 -4.90 -8.64 12.01
CA ASP A 166 -5.71 -9.87 11.90
C ASP A 166 -5.15 -10.78 10.80
N CYS A 167 -3.97 -11.36 11.04
CA CYS A 167 -3.15 -12.06 10.06
C CYS A 167 -3.93 -13.16 9.32
N THR A 168 -4.80 -13.88 10.02
CA THR A 168 -5.59 -15.01 9.50
C THR A 168 -6.66 -14.62 8.48
N LYS A 169 -7.05 -13.33 8.42
CA LYS A 169 -8.00 -12.83 7.42
C LYS A 169 -7.41 -12.79 6.01
N CYS A 170 -6.08 -12.72 5.90
CA CYS A 170 -5.35 -12.61 4.63
C CYS A 170 -4.43 -13.80 4.38
N HIS A 171 -3.71 -14.25 5.42
CA HIS A 171 -2.71 -15.31 5.32
C HIS A 171 -3.30 -16.67 5.71
N LYS A 172 -3.00 -17.70 4.91
CA LYS A 172 -3.32 -19.09 5.25
C LYS A 172 -2.37 -19.60 6.33
N MET A 173 -2.82 -19.65 7.58
CA MET A 173 -2.02 -20.03 8.76
C MET A 173 -1.62 -21.51 8.88
N THR A 174 -1.77 -22.29 7.80
CA THR A 174 -1.54 -23.74 7.83
C THR A 174 -0.08 -24.10 8.16
N ALA A 175 0.87 -23.24 7.80
CA ALA A 175 2.29 -23.43 8.11
C ALA A 175 2.61 -23.29 9.62
N PHE A 176 1.76 -22.61 10.40
CA PHE A 176 1.99 -22.39 11.84
C PHE A 176 1.66 -23.62 12.69
N LYS A 177 0.79 -24.51 12.19
CA LYS A 177 0.42 -25.75 12.89
C LYS A 177 1.56 -26.77 12.93
N LYS A 178 2.54 -26.64 12.04
CA LYS A 178 3.67 -27.54 11.97
C LYS A 178 4.84 -26.94 12.73
N GLU A 179 5.41 -27.71 13.64
CA GLU A 179 6.64 -27.34 14.32
C GLU A 179 7.78 -27.14 13.32
N LEU A 180 8.59 -26.11 13.55
CA LEU A 180 9.75 -25.80 12.75
C LEU A 180 10.96 -26.52 13.32
N SER A 181 11.48 -27.48 12.59
CA SER A 181 12.76 -28.13 12.90
C SER A 181 13.91 -27.44 12.17
N TYR A 182 14.99 -27.18 12.90
CA TYR A 182 16.25 -26.61 12.42
C TYR A 182 17.38 -27.61 12.67
N PRO A 183 18.18 -27.96 11.65
CA PRO A 183 19.29 -28.87 11.84
C PRO A 183 20.33 -28.27 12.77
N SER A 184 20.93 -29.11 13.62
CA SER A 184 22.03 -28.75 14.51
C SER A 184 23.21 -29.68 14.23
N SER A 185 24.43 -29.17 14.42
CA SER A 185 25.64 -29.98 14.34
C SER A 185 25.99 -30.50 15.73
N GLY A 186 25.99 -31.83 15.92
CA GLY A 186 26.37 -32.45 17.18
C GLY A 186 25.28 -32.51 18.27
N LEU A 187 24.06 -32.06 17.98
CA LEU A 187 22.88 -32.21 18.83
C LEU A 187 21.68 -32.61 17.96
N ASN A 188 20.60 -33.08 18.60
CA ASN A 188 19.31 -33.25 17.92
C ASN A 188 18.85 -31.92 17.27
N PRO A 189 18.00 -31.98 16.23
CA PRO A 189 17.45 -30.78 15.63
C PRO A 189 16.77 -29.88 16.66
N ALA A 190 16.94 -28.56 16.53
CA ALA A 190 16.21 -27.61 17.34
C ALA A 190 14.77 -27.48 16.83
N VAL A 191 13.79 -27.68 17.70
CA VAL A 191 12.36 -27.62 17.36
C VAL A 191 11.73 -26.36 17.95
N PHE A 192 10.94 -25.66 17.13
CA PHE A 192 10.19 -24.47 17.53
C PHE A 192 8.70 -24.64 17.22
N SER A 193 7.87 -24.48 18.25
CA SER A 193 6.41 -24.52 18.13
C SER A 193 5.82 -23.12 18.09
N HIS A 194 5.22 -22.73 16.96
CA HIS A 194 4.43 -21.50 16.89
C HIS A 194 3.22 -21.58 17.80
N GLU A 195 2.51 -22.71 17.81
CA GLU A 195 1.29 -22.91 18.60
C GLU A 195 1.51 -22.56 20.08
N PHE A 196 2.59 -23.07 20.67
CA PHE A 196 2.97 -22.78 22.05
C PHE A 196 3.26 -21.29 22.28
N HIS A 197 4.04 -20.66 21.39
CA HIS A 197 4.41 -19.25 21.57
C HIS A 197 3.22 -18.31 21.31
N THR A 198 2.38 -18.61 20.31
CA THR A 198 1.20 -17.78 19.97
C THR A 198 0.07 -17.88 20.99
N ALA A 199 0.13 -18.83 21.92
CA ALA A 199 -0.77 -18.85 23.08
C ALA A 199 -0.49 -17.72 24.08
N MET A 200 0.73 -17.15 24.06
CA MET A 200 1.18 -16.13 25.01
C MET A 200 1.62 -14.82 24.34
N PHE A 201 2.02 -14.86 23.07
CA PHE A 201 2.59 -13.73 22.35
C PHE A 201 1.89 -13.49 21.02
N GLU A 202 1.80 -12.22 20.64
CA GLU A 202 1.30 -11.81 19.34
C GLU A 202 2.39 -11.91 18.26
N CYS A 203 1.95 -11.93 17.00
CA CYS A 203 2.84 -12.04 15.85
C CYS A 203 3.88 -10.92 15.80
N ASN A 204 3.51 -9.70 16.22
CA ASN A 204 4.35 -8.50 16.21
C ASN A 204 5.44 -8.50 17.28
N ASN A 205 5.31 -9.30 18.35
CA ASN A 205 6.36 -9.45 19.37
C ASN A 205 7.62 -10.09 18.77
N CYS A 206 7.44 -10.97 17.77
CA CYS A 206 8.52 -11.67 17.10
C CYS A 206 8.80 -11.11 15.69
N HIS A 207 7.77 -10.78 14.91
CA HIS A 207 7.90 -10.45 13.51
C HIS A 207 7.61 -8.97 13.19
N ALA A 208 8.35 -8.32 12.30
CA ALA A 208 9.54 -8.81 11.59
C ALA A 208 10.86 -8.48 12.33
N ALA A 209 10.77 -7.93 13.54
CA ALA A 209 11.91 -7.36 14.26
C ALA A 209 12.93 -8.42 14.70
N VAL A 210 12.46 -9.50 15.32
CA VAL A 210 13.31 -10.60 15.80
C VAL A 210 13.48 -11.64 14.70
N PHE A 211 12.39 -12.03 14.04
CA PHE A 211 12.40 -13.04 12.98
C PHE A 211 11.77 -12.51 11.69
N LYS A 212 12.33 -12.87 10.54
CA LYS A 212 11.67 -12.68 9.25
C LYS A 212 10.57 -13.72 9.09
N PHE A 213 9.55 -13.39 8.30
CA PHE A 213 8.45 -14.30 7.94
C PHE A 213 8.86 -15.49 7.05
N LYS A 214 10.14 -15.88 7.02
CA LYS A 214 10.66 -16.98 6.19
C LYS A 214 11.51 -17.89 7.07
N LYS A 215 11.21 -19.20 7.09
CA LYS A 215 12.03 -20.21 7.78
C LYS A 215 13.50 -20.07 7.35
N GLY A 216 14.40 -19.94 8.32
CA GLY A 216 15.84 -19.75 8.08
C GLY A 216 16.23 -18.40 7.46
N GLY A 217 15.27 -17.51 7.16
CA GLY A 217 15.53 -16.23 6.48
C GLY A 217 16.22 -15.18 7.35
N SER A 218 16.22 -15.37 8.67
CA SER A 218 16.89 -14.48 9.61
C SER A 218 18.38 -14.75 9.77
N GLY A 219 18.89 -15.92 9.33
CA GLY A 219 20.31 -16.27 9.46
C GLY A 219 20.78 -16.46 10.90
N MET A 220 19.89 -16.86 11.81
CA MET A 220 20.16 -17.05 13.23
C MET A 220 21.26 -18.10 13.47
N LYS A 221 22.21 -17.78 14.33
CA LYS A 221 23.25 -18.68 14.86
C LYS A 221 23.16 -18.79 16.38
N MET A 222 23.76 -19.82 16.96
CA MET A 222 23.79 -19.98 18.43
C MET A 222 24.54 -18.84 19.13
N ASP A 223 25.64 -18.34 18.57
CA ASP A 223 26.36 -17.20 19.15
C ASP A 223 25.48 -15.94 19.26
N ASP A 224 24.60 -15.70 18.29
CA ASP A 224 23.64 -14.60 18.35
C ASP A 224 22.62 -14.80 19.48
N ILE A 225 22.21 -16.05 19.72
CA ILE A 225 21.29 -16.40 20.82
C ILE A 225 21.97 -16.13 22.17
N TYR A 226 23.24 -16.51 22.35
CA TYR A 226 23.98 -16.20 23.57
C TYR A 226 24.19 -14.71 23.79
N GLN A 227 24.23 -13.91 22.71
CA GLN A 227 24.27 -12.45 22.76
C GLN A 227 22.89 -11.80 22.98
N GLY A 228 21.85 -12.56 23.31
CA GLY A 228 20.51 -12.04 23.59
C GLY A 228 19.72 -11.66 22.34
N LYS A 229 20.11 -12.13 21.14
CA LYS A 229 19.34 -11.95 19.90
C LYS A 229 18.46 -13.17 19.64
N PHE A 230 17.51 -13.04 18.71
CA PHE A 230 16.61 -14.14 18.32
C PHE A 230 15.92 -14.81 19.51
N CYS A 231 16.06 -16.13 19.68
CA CYS A 231 15.51 -16.84 20.83
C CYS A 231 16.02 -16.25 22.16
N GLY A 232 17.28 -15.80 22.19
CA GLY A 232 17.94 -15.27 23.37
C GLY A 232 17.40 -13.93 23.85
N SER A 233 16.59 -13.21 23.04
CA SER A 233 15.95 -11.98 23.51
C SER A 233 14.93 -12.25 24.62
N CYS A 234 14.41 -13.48 24.68
CA CYS A 234 13.46 -13.93 25.70
C CYS A 234 14.01 -15.12 26.50
N HIS A 235 14.69 -16.08 25.86
CA HIS A 235 15.34 -17.22 26.52
C HIS A 235 16.69 -16.83 27.12
N ASN A 236 16.65 -15.94 28.11
CA ASN A 236 17.81 -15.35 28.78
C ASN A 236 17.89 -15.68 30.27
N GLY A 237 17.01 -16.56 30.77
CA GLY A 237 16.91 -16.91 32.19
C GLY A 237 16.13 -15.89 33.04
N GLN A 238 15.66 -14.79 32.44
CA GLN A 238 14.86 -13.76 33.12
C GLN A 238 13.42 -13.75 32.62
N ILE A 239 13.23 -13.69 31.29
CA ILE A 239 11.89 -13.66 30.66
C ILE A 239 11.36 -15.08 30.46
N ALA A 240 12.23 -15.96 29.95
CA ALA A 240 11.99 -17.39 29.82
C ALA A 240 13.24 -18.16 30.27
N PHE A 241 13.17 -19.48 30.23
CA PHE A 241 14.27 -20.37 30.56
C PHE A 241 15.55 -20.04 29.75
N GLY A 242 16.72 -20.37 30.29
CA GLY A 242 18.00 -19.95 29.73
C GLY A 242 18.33 -20.63 28.40
N SER A 243 18.98 -19.90 27.47
CA SER A 243 19.45 -20.44 26.19
C SER A 243 20.54 -21.53 26.32
N THR A 244 21.08 -21.73 27.51
CA THR A 244 22.02 -22.80 27.85
C THR A 244 21.34 -24.13 28.17
N GLU A 245 20.00 -24.17 28.31
CA GLU A 245 19.24 -25.40 28.57
C GLU A 245 18.97 -26.16 27.27
N CYS A 246 20.04 -26.69 26.64
CA CYS A 246 20.05 -27.23 25.27
C CYS A 246 18.90 -28.21 24.98
N GLN A 247 18.61 -29.10 25.92
CA GLN A 247 17.60 -30.17 25.80
C GLN A 247 16.16 -29.64 25.66
N LYS A 248 15.90 -28.37 26.00
CA LYS A 248 14.57 -27.77 25.85
C LYS A 248 14.23 -27.47 24.39
N CYS A 249 15.24 -27.21 23.57
CA CYS A 249 15.08 -26.89 22.15
C CYS A 249 15.51 -28.05 21.24
N HIS A 250 16.61 -28.73 21.57
CA HIS A 250 17.19 -29.81 20.77
C HIS A 250 16.55 -31.16 21.13
N LYS A 251 15.63 -31.65 20.30
CA LYS A 251 14.85 -32.87 20.55
C LYS A 251 14.68 -33.70 19.29
#